data_AF-A0A7V1AIL9-F1
#
_entry.id   AF-A0A7V1AIL9-F1
#
_cell.length_a   1.000
_cell.length_b   1.000
_cell.length_c   1.000
_cell.angle_alpha   90.00
_cell.angle_beta   90.00
_cell.angle_gamma   90.00
#
_symmetry.space_group_name_H-M   'P 1'
#
loop_
_entity.id
_entity.type
_entity.pdbx_description
1 polymer ?
#
loop_
_entity_poly.entity_id
_entity_poly.type
_entity_poly.pdbx_seq_one_letter_code
_entity_poly.pdbx_strand_id
1 'polypeptide(L)' 'MKAKVTKQGVLIPKALLEGIIEVEILKENSRILVVPSIKKDPIYQLGSHPIACNMSDASEKHDNLSYTRPLKADG' A
#
# COMPACT_ATOMS: atom_id res chain seq x y z
N MET A 1 -11.41 31.39 -10.84
CA MET A 1 -9.96 31.34 -11.15
C MET A 1 -9.78 30.95 -12.61
N LYS A 2 -8.77 31.50 -13.30
CA LYS A 2 -8.39 31.08 -14.67
C LYS A 2 -6.93 30.63 -14.65
N ALA A 3 -6.64 29.48 -15.22
CA ALA A 3 -5.28 28.94 -15.34
C ALA A 3 -4.93 28.76 -16.81
N LYS A 4 -3.67 29.02 -17.16
CA LYS A 4 -3.16 28.85 -18.53
C LYS A 4 -2.70 27.41 -18.72
N VAL A 5 -3.05 26.83 -19.86
CA VAL A 5 -2.50 25.54 -20.29
C VAL A 5 -1.07 25.77 -20.80
N THR A 6 -0.11 25.03 -20.24
CA THR A 6 1.30 25.05 -20.65
C THR A 6 1.70 23.70 -21.27
N LYS A 7 2.96 23.56 -21.67
CA LYS A 7 3.50 22.27 -22.16
C LYS A 7 3.43 21.16 -21.11
N GLN A 8 3.38 21.53 -19.84
CA GLN A 8 3.28 20.64 -18.69
C GLN A 8 1.83 20.40 -18.23
N GLY A 9 0.85 21.01 -18.90
CA GLY A 9 -0.57 20.92 -18.54
C GLY A 9 -1.08 22.15 -17.79
N VAL A 10 -2.03 21.94 -16.88
CA VAL A 10 -2.61 22.99 -16.04
C VAL A 10 -2.10 22.84 -14.61
N LEU A 11 -1.55 23.91 -14.04
CA LEU A 11 -1.09 23.90 -12.66
C LEU A 11 -2.25 24.24 -11.73
N ILE A 12 -2.57 23.32 -10.81
CA ILE A 12 -3.57 23.52 -9.76
C ILE A 12 -2.84 24.06 -8.52
N PRO A 13 -3.19 25.26 -8.02
CA PRO A 13 -2.57 25.80 -6.81
C PRO A 13 -2.72 24.86 -5.60
N LYS A 14 -1.63 24.67 -4.85
CA LYS A 14 -1.59 23.77 -3.69
C LYS A 14 -2.64 24.12 -2.62
N ALA A 15 -2.95 25.41 -2.45
CA ALA A 15 -3.98 25.88 -1.51
C ALA A 15 -5.37 25.28 -1.77
N LEU A 16 -5.67 24.85 -3.01
CA LEU A 16 -6.93 24.19 -3.36
C LEU A 16 -6.93 22.69 -3.03
N LEU A 17 -5.78 22.14 -2.65
CA LEU A 17 -5.57 20.72 -2.33
C LEU A 17 -5.06 20.54 -0.90
N GLU A 18 -5.25 21.52 -0.02
CA GLU A 18 -4.83 21.42 1.38
C GLU A 18 -5.53 20.26 2.09
N GLY A 19 -4.74 19.45 2.82
CA GLY A 19 -5.23 18.25 3.49
C GLY A 19 -5.49 17.05 2.58
N ILE A 20 -5.32 17.19 1.26
CA ILE A 20 -5.49 16.09 0.30
C ILE A 20 -4.11 15.52 -0.05
N ILE A 21 -3.94 14.22 0.21
CA ILE A 21 -2.68 13.49 -0.03
C ILE A 21 -2.62 12.97 -1.47
N GLU A 22 -3.76 12.49 -1.98
CA GLU A 22 -3.87 11.88 -3.29
C GLU A 22 -5.19 12.26 -3.95
N VAL A 23 -5.19 12.35 -5.28
CA VAL A 23 -6.36 12.68 -6.10
C VAL A 23 -6.51 11.70 -7.24
N GLU A 24 -7.76 11.40 -7.58
CA GLU A 24 -8.13 10.75 -8.83
C GLU A 24 -8.48 11.81 -9.87
N ILE A 25 -7.99 11.61 -11.09
CA ILE A 25 -8.24 12.51 -12.22
C ILE A 25 -9.12 11.78 -13.22
N LEU A 26 -10.35 12.26 -13.39
CA LEU A 26 -11.34 11.69 -14.27
C LEU A 26 -11.59 12.64 -15.43
N LYS A 27 -11.59 12.12 -16.66
CA LYS A 27 -11.92 12.88 -17.85
C LYS A 27 -13.32 12.49 -18.32
N GLU A 28 -14.24 13.45 -18.28
CA GLU A 28 -15.62 13.27 -18.75
C GLU A 28 -15.92 14.29 -19.85
N ASN A 29 -16.16 13.84 -21.09
CA ASN A 29 -16.58 14.71 -22.20
C ASN A 29 -15.77 16.03 -22.28
N SER A 30 -16.35 17.14 -21.82
CA SER A 30 -15.81 18.50 -21.85
C SER A 30 -15.18 18.99 -20.53
N ARG A 31 -15.06 18.13 -19.51
CA ARG A 31 -14.53 18.47 -18.19
C ARG A 31 -13.51 17.45 -17.68
N ILE A 32 -12.60 17.95 -16.84
CA ILE A 32 -11.69 17.13 -16.05
C ILE A 32 -12.10 17.32 -14.59
N LEU A 33 -12.40 16.22 -13.91
CA LEU A 33 -12.72 16.20 -12.49
C LEU A 33 -11.48 15.74 -11.72
N VAL A 34 -11.14 16.49 -10.68
CA VAL A 34 -10.07 16.13 -9.75
C VAL A 34 -10.73 15.95 -8.39
N VAL A 35 -10.74 14.72 -7.88
CA VAL A 35 -11.40 14.36 -6.62
C VAL A 35 -10.40 13.71 -5.67
N PRO A 36 -10.49 13.92 -4.35
CA PRO A 36 -9.63 13.21 -3.40
C PRO A 36 -9.76 11.70 -3.58
N SER A 37 -8.64 10.97 -3.59
CA SER A 37 -8.73 9.51 -3.58
C SER A 37 -9.16 9.03 -2.20
N ILE A 38 -10.16 8.14 -2.17
CA ILE A 38 -10.72 7.56 -0.95
C ILE A 38 -10.06 6.20 -0.66
N LYS A 39 -9.19 5.71 -1.55
CA LYS A 39 -8.47 4.46 -1.33
C LYS A 39 -7.48 4.60 -0.19
N LYS A 40 -7.91 4.23 1.02
CA LYS A 40 -6.98 3.86 2.09
C LYS A 40 -6.23 2.61 1.62
N ASP A 41 -4.92 2.72 1.45
CA ASP A 41 -4.07 1.56 1.19
C ASP A 41 -4.34 0.51 2.30
N PRO A 42 -4.74 -0.72 1.96
CA PRO A 42 -4.96 -1.79 2.92
C PRO A 42 -3.75 -2.04 3.82
N ILE A 43 -2.54 -1.65 3.39
CA ILE A 43 -1.33 -1.73 4.21
C ILE A 43 -1.46 -0.94 5.50
N TYR A 44 -2.15 0.21 5.49
CA TYR A 44 -2.40 1.02 6.69
C TYR A 44 -3.42 0.38 7.64
N GLN A 45 -4.10 -0.69 7.22
CA GLN A 45 -5.04 -1.46 8.04
C GLN A 45 -4.43 -2.79 8.52
N LEU A 46 -3.23 -3.16 8.06
CA LEU A 46 -2.52 -4.33 8.56
C LEU A 46 -2.23 -4.17 10.05
N GLY A 47 -2.50 -5.22 10.83
CA GLY A 47 -2.31 -5.20 12.29
C GLY A 47 -3.37 -4.42 13.06
N SER A 48 -4.35 -3.78 12.41
CA SER A 48 -5.45 -3.08 13.11
C SER A 48 -6.42 -4.03 13.81
N HIS A 49 -6.51 -5.28 13.32
CA HIS A 49 -7.33 -6.34 13.91
C HIS A 49 -6.48 -7.62 14.03
N PRO A 50 -5.58 -7.71 15.02
CA PRO A 50 -4.82 -8.93 15.24
C PRO A 50 -5.77 -10.05 15.68
N ILE A 51 -5.58 -11.24 15.12
CA ILE A 51 -6.32 -12.44 15.55
C ILE A 51 -5.64 -12.96 16.82
N ALA A 52 -6.38 -13.06 17.92
CA ALA A 52 -5.92 -13.75 19.12
C ALA A 52 -5.93 -15.26 18.84
N CYS A 53 -4.82 -15.76 18.29
CA CYS A 53 -4.57 -17.19 18.18
C CYS A 53 -4.01 -17.70 19.51
N ASN A 54 -4.73 -18.59 20.20
CA ASN A 54 -4.23 -19.35 21.36
C ASN A 54 -3.22 -20.45 20.95
N MET A 55 -2.43 -20.20 19.91
CA MET A 55 -1.37 -21.10 19.47
C MET A 55 -0.04 -20.53 19.95
N SER A 56 0.81 -21.41 20.49
CA SER A 56 2.22 -21.12 20.77
C SER A 56 2.85 -20.47 19.55
N ASP A 57 3.61 -19.40 19.74
CA ASP A 57 4.16 -18.62 18.64
C ASP A 57 5.01 -19.54 17.72
N ALA A 58 4.79 -19.47 16.41
CA ALA A 58 5.57 -20.22 15.44
C ALA A 58 7.06 -19.82 15.47
N SER A 59 7.38 -18.63 16.03
CA SER A 59 8.73 -18.17 16.33
C SER A 59 9.44 -19.00 17.41
N GLU A 60 8.70 -19.66 18.31
CA GLU A 60 9.25 -20.41 19.44
C GLU A 60 10.05 -21.66 19.02
N LYS A 61 9.92 -22.12 17.77
CA LYS A 61 10.60 -23.32 17.25
C LYS A 61 11.48 -23.08 16.02
N HIS A 62 11.91 -21.84 15.79
CA HIS A 62 12.78 -21.54 14.64
C HIS A 62 14.12 -22.30 14.67
N ASP A 63 14.62 -22.66 15.86
CA ASP A 63 15.93 -23.29 16.02
C ASP A 63 15.96 -24.82 15.79
N ASN A 64 14.82 -25.48 15.57
CA ASN A 64 14.81 -26.95 15.44
C ASN A 64 15.01 -27.48 14.00
N LEU A 65 15.43 -26.62 13.08
CA LEU A 65 15.82 -26.97 11.70
C LEU A 65 17.35 -27.12 11.58
N SER A 66 17.96 -27.95 12.42
CA SER A 66 19.38 -28.28 12.33
C SER A 66 19.60 -29.80 12.32
N TYR A 67 19.81 -30.30 11.09
CA TYR A 67 20.48 -31.55 10.71
C TYR A 67 19.85 -32.90 11.09
N THR A 68 19.15 -33.50 10.13
CA THR A 68 19.18 -34.96 9.95
C THR A 68 19.28 -35.30 8.47
N ARG A 69 20.50 -35.25 7.94
CA ARG A 69 20.83 -35.95 6.70
C ARG A 69 21.51 -37.26 7.13
N PRO A 70 20.83 -38.42 7.07
CA PRO A 70 21.55 -39.68 7.27
C PRO A 70 22.43 -39.89 6.05
N LEU A 71 23.75 -39.88 6.26
CA LEU A 71 24.70 -40.50 5.34
C LEU A 71 24.35 -41.99 5.32
N LYS A 72 23.83 -42.49 4.19
CA LYS A 72 23.87 -43.93 3.92
C LYS A 72 25.21 -44.19 3.25
N ALA A 73 26.05 -44.91 3.97
CA ALA A 73 27.22 -45.59 3.44
C ALA A 73 26.77 -46.98 3.00
N ASP A 74 26.98 -47.27 1.73
CA ASP A 74 27.01 -48.58 1.10
C ASP A 74 28.08 -48.47 0.00
N GLY A 75 29.14 -49.27 -0.01
CA GLY A 75 29.25 -50.67 0.38
C GLY A 75 29.60 -51.43 -0.89
#